data_AF-A0A9E5WL26-F1
#
_entry.id   AF-A0A9E5WL26-F1
#
_cell.length_a   1.000
_cell.length_b   1.000
_cell.length_c   1.000
_cell.angle_alpha   90.00
_cell.angle_beta   90.00
_cell.angle_gamma   90.00
#
_symmetry.space_group_name_H-M   'P 1'
#
loop_
_entity.id
_entity.type
_entity.pdbx_description
1 polymer ?
#
loop_
_entity_poly.entity_id
_entity_poly.type
_entity_poly.pdbx_seq_one_letter_code
_entity_poly.pdbx_strand_id
1 'polypeptide(L)'
;MSDMIRPLIGIAAERALTRQEAELAFTQIMEGAATPSQIGGFLMAIRTRGETVQEYAAAAAVMRAKCHAVKAPPGAMDIVGTGGDGKGTLNISTATAFVVAGAGVVVAKHGNRNLSSKSGAADALGQLGINVMVGPDVVERAIAEIGIGFMMAPMHHPAIRHVMPSRQELGTRTIFNILGPLTNPAGVKRQLTGAFSREVIRPMAETLGMLGSEKAWLVHGSDGTDELSIAGVSYVAALEGGKVFDREISPEDAGLPVHPFEDILGGSPQENGVAFRALLEGEKSAYRDAVLLNAAAALVVADKASSLVEGVEMARESIDSGAAKAKIEALAKLTTAAA
;
A
#
# COMPACT_ATOMS: atom_id res chain seq x y z
N MET A 1 14.51 -30.09 1.07
CA MET A 1 13.90 -29.92 2.40
C MET A 1 14.91 -29.19 3.25
N SER A 2 14.56 -28.05 3.83
CA SER A 2 15.50 -27.28 4.65
C SER A 2 15.50 -27.81 6.08
N ASP A 3 16.66 -28.23 6.59
CA ASP A 3 16.81 -28.59 8.01
C ASP A 3 16.84 -27.35 8.92
N MET A 4 17.10 -26.17 8.36
CA MET A 4 17.19 -24.91 9.10
C MET A 4 15.82 -24.38 9.55
N ILE A 5 14.78 -24.50 8.70
CA ILE A 5 13.43 -24.04 9.05
C ILE A 5 12.65 -25.04 9.92
N ARG A 6 13.01 -26.34 9.85
CA ARG A 6 12.30 -27.42 10.56
C ARG A 6 12.14 -27.17 12.07
N PRO A 7 13.20 -26.85 12.86
CA PRO A 7 13.04 -26.59 14.28
C PRO A 7 12.21 -25.33 14.56
N LEU A 8 12.28 -24.33 13.67
CA LEU A 8 11.58 -23.05 13.84
C LEU A 8 10.05 -23.21 13.73
N ILE A 9 9.55 -24.20 12.98
CA ILE A 9 8.11 -24.48 12.88
C ILE A 9 7.54 -24.88 14.26
N GLY A 10 8.24 -25.77 14.98
CA GLY A 10 7.81 -26.19 16.32
C GLY A 10 7.91 -25.05 17.32
N ILE A 11 9.03 -24.33 17.34
CA ILE A 11 9.23 -23.17 18.22
C ILE A 11 8.14 -22.11 17.99
N ALA A 12 7.82 -21.80 16.73
CA ALA A 12 6.82 -20.80 16.35
C ALA A 12 5.39 -21.12 16.83
N ALA A 13 5.10 -22.39 17.12
CA ALA A 13 3.82 -22.81 17.68
C ALA A 13 3.77 -22.63 19.21
N GLU A 14 4.91 -22.67 19.89
CA GLU A 14 5.00 -22.59 21.36
C GLU A 14 5.25 -21.15 21.85
N ARG A 15 6.03 -20.36 21.10
CA ARG A 15 6.37 -18.97 21.46
C ARG A 15 6.64 -18.11 20.23
N ALA A 16 6.67 -16.79 20.45
CA ALA A 16 7.16 -15.86 19.44
C ALA A 16 8.62 -16.16 19.08
N LEU A 17 8.94 -16.06 17.80
CA LEU A 17 10.32 -16.12 17.34
C LEU A 17 11.04 -14.83 17.69
N THR A 18 12.32 -14.96 18.06
CA THR A 18 13.22 -13.81 18.06
C THR A 18 13.36 -13.27 16.64
N ARG A 19 13.74 -12.00 16.51
CA ARG A 19 13.99 -11.40 15.20
C ARG A 19 14.94 -12.22 14.32
N GLN A 20 16.03 -12.76 14.88
CA GLN A 20 17.01 -13.56 14.15
C GLN A 20 16.43 -14.89 13.67
N GLU A 21 15.65 -15.58 14.50
CA GLU A 21 14.95 -16.81 14.13
C GLU A 21 13.94 -16.56 13.01
N ALA A 22 13.16 -15.48 13.11
CA ALA A 22 12.21 -15.09 12.08
C ALA A 22 12.91 -14.73 10.77
N GLU A 23 13.99 -13.94 10.80
CA GLU A 23 14.78 -13.60 9.61
C GLU A 23 15.35 -14.85 8.93
N LEU A 24 15.85 -15.82 9.71
CA LEU A 24 16.31 -17.10 9.20
C LEU A 24 15.17 -17.87 8.51
N ALA A 25 14.00 -17.99 9.16
CA ALA A 25 12.85 -18.69 8.60
C ALA A 25 12.39 -18.06 7.27
N PHE A 26 12.19 -16.74 7.25
CA PHE A 26 11.77 -16.04 6.03
C PHE A 26 12.83 -16.07 4.94
N THR A 27 14.13 -16.08 5.29
CA THR A 27 15.21 -16.25 4.31
C THR A 27 15.12 -17.61 3.63
N GLN A 28 14.93 -18.69 4.39
CA GLN A 28 14.77 -20.05 3.84
C GLN A 28 13.54 -20.17 2.93
N ILE A 29 12.44 -19.50 3.27
CA ILE A 29 11.24 -19.43 2.42
C ILE A 29 11.55 -18.67 1.12
N MET A 30 12.16 -17.49 1.22
CA MET A 30 12.41 -16.61 0.07
C MET A 30 13.52 -17.12 -0.86
N GLU A 31 14.38 -18.03 -0.40
CA GLU A 31 15.40 -18.72 -1.20
C GLU A 31 14.90 -20.03 -1.83
N GLY A 32 13.65 -20.42 -1.54
CA GLY A 32 13.08 -21.67 -2.06
C GLY A 32 13.65 -22.94 -1.43
N ALA A 33 14.29 -22.83 -0.26
CA ALA A 33 14.86 -23.96 0.47
C ALA A 33 13.80 -24.75 1.26
N ALA A 34 12.73 -24.09 1.68
CA ALA A 34 11.61 -24.69 2.41
C ALA A 34 10.65 -25.44 1.46
N THR A 35 10.18 -26.62 1.86
CA THR A 35 9.13 -27.34 1.12
C THR A 35 7.75 -26.70 1.32
N PRO A 36 6.76 -26.97 0.45
CA PRO A 36 5.39 -26.49 0.64
C PRO A 36 4.80 -26.83 2.02
N SER A 37 5.05 -28.04 2.54
CA SER A 37 4.61 -28.44 3.88
C SER A 37 5.28 -27.64 4.99
N GLN A 38 6.57 -27.33 4.85
CA GLN A 38 7.29 -26.50 5.81
C GLN A 38 6.78 -25.05 5.81
N ILE A 39 6.52 -24.50 4.63
CA ILE A 39 5.92 -23.16 4.46
C ILE A 39 4.53 -23.13 5.08
N GLY A 40 3.65 -24.07 4.71
CA GLY A 40 2.29 -24.13 5.25
C GLY A 40 2.26 -24.28 6.77
N GLY A 41 3.05 -25.21 7.32
CA GLY A 41 3.18 -25.43 8.76
C GLY A 41 3.68 -24.19 9.49
N PHE A 42 4.73 -23.54 8.97
CA PHE A 42 5.29 -22.32 9.54
C PHE A 42 4.26 -21.17 9.59
N LEU A 43 3.61 -20.89 8.46
CA LEU A 43 2.66 -19.78 8.34
C LEU A 43 1.44 -19.98 9.23
N MET A 44 0.94 -21.22 9.34
CA MET A 44 -0.19 -21.50 10.22
C MET A 44 0.19 -21.51 11.70
N ALA A 45 1.42 -21.92 12.05
CA ALA A 45 1.91 -21.86 13.43
C ALA A 45 1.92 -20.41 13.94
N ILE A 46 2.58 -19.49 13.23
CA ILE A 46 2.65 -18.07 13.64
C ILE A 46 1.27 -17.40 13.62
N ARG A 47 0.43 -17.72 12.63
CA ARG A 47 -0.93 -17.17 12.53
C ARG A 47 -1.78 -17.57 13.73
N THR A 48 -1.75 -18.86 14.10
CA THR A 48 -2.60 -19.41 15.17
C THR A 48 -2.13 -18.93 16.54
N ARG A 49 -0.81 -18.78 16.72
CA ARG A 49 -0.22 -18.21 17.94
C ARG A 49 -0.51 -16.70 18.08
N GLY A 50 -0.57 -15.98 16.97
CA GLY A 50 -0.58 -14.53 16.92
C GLY A 50 0.79 -14.00 16.56
N GLU A 51 0.89 -13.40 15.37
CA GLU A 51 2.13 -12.85 14.84
C GLU A 51 2.56 -11.60 15.65
N THR A 52 3.88 -11.40 15.80
CA THR A 52 4.43 -10.26 16.55
C THR A 52 5.05 -9.22 15.62
N VAL A 53 5.20 -7.98 16.11
CA VAL A 53 5.89 -6.90 15.40
C VAL A 53 7.33 -7.27 15.01
N GLN A 54 8.03 -8.05 15.84
CA GLN A 54 9.37 -8.52 15.49
C GLN A 54 9.38 -9.48 14.29
N GLU A 55 8.37 -10.36 14.19
CA GLU A 55 8.22 -11.27 13.07
C GLU A 55 7.76 -10.54 11.80
N TYR A 56 6.90 -9.52 11.93
CA TYR A 56 6.55 -8.60 10.84
C TYR A 56 7.77 -7.88 10.30
N ALA A 57 8.58 -7.28 11.18
CA ALA A 57 9.79 -6.57 10.81
C ALA A 57 10.82 -7.51 10.16
N ALA A 58 11.01 -8.71 10.69
CA ALA A 58 11.89 -9.73 10.11
C ALA A 58 11.45 -10.13 8.69
N ALA A 59 10.17 -10.46 8.50
CA ALA A 59 9.62 -10.85 7.20
C ALA A 59 9.77 -9.72 6.17
N ALA A 60 9.40 -8.50 6.55
CA ALA A 60 9.50 -7.34 5.68
C ALA A 60 10.96 -7.00 5.34
N ALA A 61 11.89 -7.08 6.31
CA ALA A 61 13.31 -6.84 6.08
C ALA A 61 13.91 -7.84 5.07
N VAL A 62 13.59 -9.13 5.21
CA VAL A 62 14.04 -10.16 4.25
C VAL A 62 13.45 -9.90 2.85
N MET A 63 12.17 -9.53 2.77
CA MET A 63 11.53 -9.21 1.49
C MET A 63 12.13 -7.97 0.83
N ARG A 64 12.43 -6.92 1.59
CA ARG A 64 13.11 -5.71 1.09
C ARG A 64 14.52 -6.03 0.60
N ALA A 65 15.28 -6.86 1.33
CA ALA A 65 16.64 -7.25 0.96
C ALA A 65 16.71 -8.10 -0.33
N LYS A 66 15.62 -8.77 -0.70
CA LYS A 66 15.54 -9.64 -1.88
C LYS A 66 14.70 -9.04 -3.02
N CYS A 67 14.29 -7.77 -2.91
CA CYS A 67 13.54 -7.10 -3.97
C CYS A 67 14.46 -6.54 -5.06
N HIS A 68 13.92 -6.31 -6.25
CA HIS A 68 14.55 -5.44 -7.24
C HIS A 68 14.30 -3.99 -6.81
N ALA A 69 15.27 -3.41 -6.12
CA ALA A 69 15.15 -2.09 -5.53
C ALA A 69 15.00 -0.99 -6.59
N VAL A 70 14.37 0.11 -6.19
CA VAL A 70 14.19 1.34 -6.98
C VAL A 70 14.78 2.49 -6.19
N LYS A 71 15.50 3.40 -6.84
CA LYS A 71 15.95 4.65 -6.21
C LYS A 71 14.84 5.69 -6.29
N ALA A 72 14.55 6.31 -5.14
CA ALA A 72 13.66 7.46 -5.04
C ALA A 72 14.36 8.60 -4.26
N PRO A 73 14.06 9.86 -4.58
CA PRO A 73 14.64 10.99 -3.86
C PRO A 73 14.14 11.06 -2.40
N PRO A 74 14.89 11.71 -1.49
CA PRO A 74 14.41 11.99 -0.14
C PRO A 74 13.05 12.70 -0.16
N GLY A 75 12.17 12.32 0.76
CA GLY A 75 10.81 12.87 0.84
C GLY A 75 9.79 12.15 -0.04
N ALA A 76 10.20 11.23 -0.92
CA ALA A 76 9.27 10.38 -1.64
C ALA A 76 8.42 9.54 -0.66
N MET A 77 7.16 9.32 -1.03
CA MET A 77 6.20 8.58 -0.21
C MET A 77 5.46 7.48 -0.99
N ASP A 78 4.81 6.59 -0.25
CA ASP A 78 3.90 5.59 -0.80
C ASP A 78 2.47 5.80 -0.27
N ILE A 79 1.49 5.42 -1.08
CA ILE A 79 0.05 5.49 -0.80
C ILE A 79 -0.52 4.16 -1.26
N VAL A 80 -0.84 3.27 -0.33
CA VAL A 80 -1.10 1.86 -0.64
C VAL A 80 -2.02 1.24 0.41
N GLY A 81 -2.78 0.20 0.03
CA GLY A 81 -3.59 -0.59 0.95
C GLY A 81 -3.09 -2.02 1.05
N THR A 82 -3.46 -2.72 2.12
CA THR A 82 -3.29 -4.19 2.17
C THR A 82 -4.16 -4.89 1.13
N GLY A 83 -5.24 -4.25 0.67
CA GLY A 83 -6.36 -4.88 -0.02
C GLY A 83 -7.05 -5.91 0.87
N GLY A 84 -7.93 -6.73 0.28
CA GLY A 84 -8.55 -7.84 1.00
C GLY A 84 -9.66 -7.43 1.97
N ASP A 85 -10.16 -6.20 1.89
CA ASP A 85 -11.28 -5.68 2.69
C ASP A 85 -12.65 -6.21 2.22
N GLY A 86 -12.73 -6.69 0.97
CA GLY A 86 -13.95 -7.22 0.36
C GLY A 86 -15.00 -6.16 0.04
N LYS A 87 -14.64 -4.87 0.04
CA LYS A 87 -15.58 -3.74 -0.09
C LYS A 87 -15.85 -3.34 -1.53
N GLY A 88 -14.89 -3.57 -2.42
CA GLY A 88 -15.10 -3.40 -3.86
C GLY A 88 -15.32 -1.94 -4.28
N THR A 89 -14.64 -1.00 -3.63
CA THR A 89 -14.72 0.43 -3.92
C THR A 89 -14.02 0.81 -5.24
N LEU A 90 -14.21 2.05 -5.67
CA LEU A 90 -13.37 2.71 -6.68
C LEU A 90 -11.90 2.76 -6.24
N ASN A 91 -10.98 2.99 -7.19
CA ASN A 91 -9.53 2.93 -6.95
C ASN A 91 -8.96 4.16 -6.20
N ILE A 92 -9.45 4.41 -4.98
CA ILE A 92 -9.17 5.60 -4.15
C ILE A 92 -7.67 5.81 -3.94
N SER A 93 -6.91 4.86 -3.39
CA SER A 93 -5.46 5.01 -3.20
C SER A 93 -4.67 5.21 -4.50
N THR A 94 -5.20 4.79 -5.66
CA THR A 94 -4.54 5.02 -6.95
C THR A 94 -4.78 6.43 -7.44
N ALA A 95 -6.01 6.93 -7.38
CA ALA A 95 -6.32 8.33 -7.65
C ALA A 95 -5.58 9.28 -6.70
N THR A 96 -5.59 8.95 -5.41
CA THR A 96 -4.87 9.69 -4.36
C THR A 96 -3.40 9.85 -4.69
N ALA A 97 -2.73 8.80 -5.17
CA ALA A 97 -1.32 8.87 -5.55
C ALA A 97 -1.03 9.91 -6.64
N PHE A 98 -1.87 10.00 -7.67
CA PHE A 98 -1.69 11.00 -8.73
C PHE A 98 -2.06 12.42 -8.28
N VAL A 99 -3.08 12.56 -7.43
CA VAL A 99 -3.44 13.86 -6.85
C VAL A 99 -2.32 14.39 -5.96
N VAL A 100 -1.73 13.54 -5.12
CA VAL A 100 -0.57 13.91 -4.28
C VAL A 100 0.65 14.24 -5.13
N ALA A 101 0.88 13.51 -6.23
CA ALA A 101 1.94 13.81 -7.19
C ALA A 101 1.72 15.13 -7.95
N GLY A 102 0.47 15.42 -8.33
CA GLY A 102 0.09 16.69 -8.96
C GLY A 102 0.22 17.89 -8.01
N ALA A 103 0.01 17.68 -6.71
CA ALA A 103 0.29 18.65 -5.65
C ALA A 103 1.80 18.83 -5.34
N GLY A 104 2.68 18.12 -6.05
CA GLY A 104 4.13 18.31 -6.03
C GLY A 104 4.89 17.46 -5.01
N VAL A 105 4.28 16.42 -4.45
CA VAL A 105 4.99 15.43 -3.62
C VAL A 105 5.43 14.27 -4.50
N VAL A 106 6.66 13.77 -4.32
CA VAL A 106 7.13 12.61 -5.10
C VAL A 106 6.48 11.33 -4.57
N VAL A 107 5.88 10.53 -5.45
CA VAL A 107 5.18 9.29 -5.07
C VAL A 107 5.83 8.08 -5.71
N ALA A 108 6.33 7.15 -4.89
CA ALA A 108 6.81 5.84 -5.33
C ALA A 108 5.79 4.78 -4.90
N LYS A 109 4.73 4.63 -5.70
CA LYS A 109 3.59 3.77 -5.35
C LYS A 109 3.94 2.30 -5.53
N HIS A 110 3.82 1.51 -4.47
CA HIS A 110 3.84 0.05 -4.59
C HIS A 110 2.42 -0.49 -4.80
N GLY A 111 2.26 -1.50 -5.67
CA GLY A 111 0.95 -2.07 -5.91
C GLY A 111 1.00 -3.44 -6.55
N ASN A 112 -0.17 -4.08 -6.65
CA ASN A 112 -0.31 -5.39 -7.25
C ASN A 112 -1.56 -5.46 -8.12
N ARG A 113 -1.70 -6.56 -8.87
CA ARG A 113 -2.99 -7.01 -9.41
C ARG A 113 -3.87 -7.49 -8.27
N ASN A 114 -5.16 -7.48 -8.55
CA ASN A 114 -6.20 -7.62 -7.54
C ASN A 114 -6.12 -8.91 -6.70
N LEU A 115 -6.51 -8.80 -5.43
CA LEU A 115 -6.70 -9.94 -4.52
C LEU A 115 -8.16 -10.16 -4.14
N SER A 116 -9.03 -9.14 -4.17
CA SER A 116 -10.41 -9.24 -3.65
C SER A 116 -11.44 -8.28 -4.25
N SER A 117 -11.06 -7.20 -4.95
CA SER A 117 -12.02 -6.29 -5.59
C SER A 117 -12.30 -6.72 -7.04
N LYS A 118 -13.16 -5.97 -7.74
CA LYS A 118 -13.42 -6.18 -9.18
C LYS A 118 -12.39 -5.49 -10.09
N SER A 119 -11.67 -4.48 -9.58
CA SER A 119 -10.63 -3.75 -10.31
C SER A 119 -9.48 -3.33 -9.38
N GLY A 120 -8.28 -3.86 -9.62
CA GLY A 120 -7.09 -3.53 -8.84
C GLY A 120 -6.38 -2.29 -9.37
N ALA A 121 -5.38 -1.78 -8.62
CA ALA A 121 -4.60 -0.62 -9.04
C ALA A 121 -3.97 -0.81 -10.44
N ALA A 122 -3.39 -1.99 -10.70
CA ALA A 122 -2.81 -2.30 -12.00
C ALA A 122 -3.84 -2.30 -13.16
N ASP A 123 -5.07 -2.73 -12.90
CA ASP A 123 -6.13 -2.77 -13.91
C ASP A 123 -6.61 -1.36 -14.25
N ALA A 124 -6.81 -0.52 -13.24
CA ALA A 124 -7.18 0.88 -13.40
C ALA A 124 -6.09 1.69 -14.14
N LEU A 125 -4.82 1.48 -13.79
CA LEU A 125 -3.69 2.09 -14.48
C LEU A 125 -3.63 1.67 -15.95
N GLY A 126 -3.91 0.39 -16.25
CA GLY A 126 -4.00 -0.10 -17.62
C GLY A 126 -5.10 0.60 -18.45
N GLN A 127 -6.25 0.90 -17.83
CA GLN A 127 -7.33 1.68 -18.49
C GLN A 127 -6.93 3.13 -18.79
N LEU A 128 -5.91 3.65 -18.12
CA LEU A 128 -5.34 4.99 -18.33
C LEU A 128 -4.12 4.96 -19.28
N GLY A 129 -3.79 3.80 -19.87
CA GLY A 129 -2.69 3.66 -20.82
C GLY A 129 -1.30 3.51 -20.18
N ILE A 130 -1.23 3.26 -18.87
CA ILE A 130 0.04 3.05 -18.17
C ILE A 130 0.46 1.59 -18.29
N ASN A 131 1.65 1.34 -18.83
CA ASN A 131 2.25 0.01 -18.78
C ASN A 131 2.87 -0.23 -17.40
N VAL A 132 2.23 -1.08 -16.59
CA VAL A 132 2.66 -1.41 -15.23
C VAL A 132 3.73 -2.50 -15.17
N MET A 133 4.01 -3.20 -16.28
CA MET A 133 4.95 -4.32 -16.33
C MET A 133 6.35 -3.86 -16.78
N VAL A 134 6.85 -2.80 -16.16
CA VAL A 134 8.16 -2.20 -16.45
C VAL A 134 9.19 -2.52 -15.35
N GLY A 135 10.48 -2.51 -15.71
CA GLY A 135 11.58 -2.79 -14.79
C GLY A 135 12.00 -1.59 -13.93
N PRO A 136 12.87 -1.80 -12.92
CA PRO A 136 13.31 -0.75 -12.00
C PRO A 136 13.83 0.52 -12.68
N ASP A 137 14.66 0.39 -13.72
CA ASP A 137 15.25 1.54 -14.43
C ASP A 137 14.20 2.50 -15.01
N VAL A 138 13.08 1.96 -15.50
CA VAL A 138 11.97 2.75 -16.04
C VAL A 138 11.21 3.45 -14.91
N VAL A 139 11.01 2.76 -13.78
CA VAL A 139 10.37 3.32 -12.60
C VAL A 139 11.21 4.44 -11.98
N GLU A 140 12.53 4.24 -11.85
CA GLU A 140 13.46 5.27 -11.34
C GLU A 140 13.40 6.53 -12.20
N ARG A 141 13.42 6.38 -13.53
CA ARG A 141 13.26 7.49 -14.47
C ARG A 141 11.92 8.19 -14.31
N ALA A 142 10.82 7.45 -14.18
CA ALA A 142 9.49 8.03 -13.98
C ALA A 142 9.42 8.85 -12.68
N ILE A 143 9.97 8.33 -11.58
CA ILE A 143 10.04 9.03 -10.30
C ILE A 143 10.86 10.33 -10.45
N ALA A 144 12.01 10.27 -11.13
CA ALA A 144 12.90 11.42 -11.30
C ALA A 144 12.33 12.50 -12.24
N GLU A 145 11.76 12.10 -13.38
CA GLU A 145 11.32 13.02 -14.44
C GLU A 145 9.88 13.53 -14.20
N ILE A 146 9.01 12.69 -13.67
CA ILE A 146 7.56 12.95 -13.55
C ILE A 146 7.15 13.21 -12.10
N GLY A 147 7.89 12.68 -11.12
CA GLY A 147 7.53 12.76 -9.70
C GLY A 147 6.56 11.66 -9.26
N ILE A 148 6.25 10.68 -10.12
CA ILE A 148 5.51 9.48 -9.73
C ILE A 148 5.97 8.25 -10.51
N GLY A 149 6.08 7.12 -9.82
CA GLY A 149 6.31 5.80 -10.42
C GLY A 149 5.43 4.74 -9.78
N PHE A 150 5.12 3.69 -10.55
CA PHE A 150 4.38 2.53 -10.07
C PHE A 150 5.25 1.28 -10.08
N MET A 151 5.41 0.67 -8.92
CA MET A 151 6.16 -0.57 -8.73
C MET A 151 5.16 -1.73 -8.65
N MET A 152 5.07 -2.51 -9.72
CA MET A 152 4.19 -3.66 -9.79
C MET A 152 4.85 -4.86 -9.08
N ALA A 153 4.22 -5.36 -8.01
CA ALA A 153 4.86 -6.31 -7.08
C ALA A 153 5.54 -7.53 -7.74
N PRO A 154 4.96 -8.21 -8.76
CA PRO A 154 5.64 -9.29 -9.47
C PRO A 154 6.97 -8.90 -10.16
N MET A 155 7.13 -7.64 -10.55
CA MET A 155 8.37 -7.13 -11.17
C MET A 155 9.48 -6.88 -10.14
N HIS A 156 9.11 -6.66 -8.88
CA HIS A 156 10.04 -6.25 -7.83
C HIS A 156 10.26 -7.31 -6.75
N HIS A 157 9.35 -8.26 -6.55
CA HIS A 157 9.45 -9.30 -5.52
C HIS A 157 9.47 -10.71 -6.13
N PRO A 158 10.48 -11.06 -6.96
CA PRO A 158 10.52 -12.37 -7.63
C PRO A 158 10.58 -13.55 -6.65
N ALA A 159 11.16 -13.35 -5.47
CA ALA A 159 11.26 -14.36 -4.41
C ALA A 159 9.89 -14.84 -3.90
N ILE A 160 8.82 -14.03 -4.07
CA ILE A 160 7.46 -14.40 -3.65
C ILE A 160 6.95 -15.63 -4.39
N ARG A 161 7.51 -15.98 -5.56
CA ARG A 161 7.18 -17.22 -6.27
C ARG A 161 7.37 -18.48 -5.42
N HIS A 162 8.28 -18.45 -4.45
CA HIS A 162 8.58 -19.61 -3.60
C HIS A 162 7.50 -19.88 -2.54
N VAL A 163 6.77 -18.84 -2.11
CA VAL A 163 5.70 -18.96 -1.10
C VAL A 163 4.31 -18.96 -1.71
N MET A 164 4.14 -18.44 -2.94
CA MET A 164 2.83 -18.27 -3.56
C MET A 164 2.01 -19.56 -3.69
N PRO A 165 2.57 -20.71 -4.13
CA PRO A 165 1.80 -21.95 -4.25
C PRO A 165 1.18 -22.38 -2.91
N SER A 166 1.97 -22.36 -1.83
CA SER A 166 1.46 -22.70 -0.49
C SER A 166 0.42 -21.70 0.01
N ARG A 167 0.55 -20.41 -0.32
CA ARG A 167 -0.49 -19.42 0.01
C ARG A 167 -1.80 -19.68 -0.73
N GLN A 168 -1.73 -20.08 -1.99
CA GLN A 168 -2.90 -20.41 -2.79
C GLN A 168 -3.59 -21.67 -2.24
N GLU A 169 -2.81 -22.71 -1.90
CA GLU A 169 -3.33 -23.94 -1.29
C GLU A 169 -3.96 -23.71 0.10
N LEU A 170 -3.34 -22.85 0.93
CA LEU A 170 -3.89 -22.49 2.24
C LEU A 170 -5.22 -21.74 2.15
N GLY A 171 -5.41 -20.90 1.12
CA GLY A 171 -6.66 -20.18 0.86
C GLY A 171 -7.13 -19.26 2.00
N THR A 172 -6.24 -18.90 2.93
CA THR A 172 -6.57 -18.07 4.10
C THR A 172 -5.52 -16.99 4.33
N ARG A 173 -5.85 -15.98 5.14
CA ARG A 173 -4.93 -14.88 5.47
C ARG A 173 -3.72 -15.43 6.22
N THR A 174 -2.57 -14.82 6.03
CA THR A 174 -1.32 -15.04 6.81
C THR A 174 -0.62 -13.69 6.95
N ILE A 175 0.50 -13.65 7.65
CA ILE A 175 1.42 -12.50 7.68
C ILE A 175 1.62 -11.83 6.30
N PHE A 176 1.66 -12.59 5.21
CA PHE A 176 1.82 -12.05 3.86
C PHE A 176 0.72 -11.11 3.39
N ASN A 177 -0.44 -11.09 4.05
CA ASN A 177 -1.53 -10.17 3.75
C ASN A 177 -1.27 -8.73 4.25
N ILE A 178 -0.29 -8.53 5.15
CA ILE A 178 0.12 -7.19 5.58
C ILE A 178 1.49 -6.77 5.03
N LEU A 179 2.27 -7.70 4.48
CA LEU A 179 3.65 -7.42 4.05
C LEU A 179 3.73 -6.51 2.82
N GLY A 180 2.73 -6.50 1.93
CA GLY A 180 2.78 -5.71 0.69
C GLY A 180 3.09 -4.22 0.92
N PRO A 181 2.30 -3.52 1.76
CA PRO A 181 2.61 -2.14 2.16
C PRO A 181 3.93 -1.97 2.92
N LEU A 182 4.42 -3.01 3.61
CA LEU A 182 5.64 -2.94 4.40
C LEU A 182 6.91 -3.17 3.58
N THR A 183 6.82 -3.47 2.28
CA THR A 183 7.96 -3.88 1.45
C THR A 183 8.15 -3.04 0.19
N ASN A 184 7.77 -1.77 0.23
CA ASN A 184 7.98 -0.84 -0.90
C ASN A 184 9.44 -0.92 -1.42
N PRO A 185 9.67 -1.26 -2.71
CA PRO A 185 11.01 -1.43 -3.29
C PRO A 185 11.85 -0.14 -3.34
N ALA A 186 11.21 1.02 -3.24
CA ALA A 186 11.89 2.32 -3.20
C ALA A 186 12.35 2.73 -1.79
N GLY A 187 12.04 1.93 -0.77
CA GLY A 187 12.50 2.20 0.61
C GLY A 187 12.00 3.53 1.16
N VAL A 188 10.81 3.97 0.74
CA VAL A 188 10.25 5.25 1.18
C VAL A 188 10.11 5.31 2.71
N LYS A 189 10.34 6.49 3.26
CA LYS A 189 10.26 6.73 4.70
C LYS A 189 8.94 7.38 5.13
N ARG A 190 8.10 7.74 4.16
CA ARG A 190 6.78 8.34 4.36
C ARG A 190 5.70 7.50 3.70
N GLN A 191 4.58 7.28 4.38
CA GLN A 191 3.55 6.41 3.84
C GLN A 191 2.14 6.69 4.41
N LEU A 192 1.13 6.73 3.54
CA LEU A 192 -0.26 6.53 3.92
C LEU A 192 -0.64 5.09 3.57
N THR A 193 -1.01 4.29 4.56
CA THR A 193 -1.34 2.88 4.36
C THR A 193 -2.71 2.52 4.86
N GLY A 194 -3.54 2.01 3.97
CA GLY A 194 -4.76 1.31 4.31
C GLY A 194 -4.53 -0.09 4.87
N ALA A 195 -5.31 -0.50 5.88
CA ALA A 195 -5.38 -1.90 6.28
C ALA A 195 -6.82 -2.44 6.38
N PHE A 196 -7.00 -3.73 6.07
CA PHE A 196 -8.30 -4.41 6.09
C PHE A 196 -8.93 -4.56 7.48
N SER A 197 -8.21 -4.24 8.56
CA SER A 197 -8.70 -4.32 9.94
C SER A 197 -8.03 -3.29 10.84
N ARG A 198 -8.80 -2.73 11.77
CA ARG A 198 -8.30 -1.88 12.86
C ARG A 198 -7.24 -2.56 13.71
N GLU A 199 -7.28 -3.89 13.86
CA GLU A 199 -6.35 -4.61 14.75
C GLU A 199 -4.90 -4.59 14.23
N VAL A 200 -4.70 -4.42 12.92
CA VAL A 200 -3.38 -4.51 12.30
C VAL A 200 -2.71 -3.15 12.08
N ILE A 201 -3.44 -2.03 12.13
CA ILE A 201 -2.86 -0.71 11.82
C ILE A 201 -1.73 -0.33 12.79
N ARG A 202 -1.89 -0.59 14.09
CA ARG A 202 -0.86 -0.29 15.10
C ARG A 202 0.38 -1.20 14.96
N PRO A 203 0.24 -2.54 14.88
CA PRO A 203 1.39 -3.41 14.62
C PRO A 203 2.13 -3.07 13.32
N MET A 204 1.42 -2.68 12.25
CA MET A 204 2.04 -2.23 11.00
C MET A 204 2.82 -0.92 11.19
N ALA A 205 2.29 0.05 11.94
CA ALA A 205 2.98 1.31 12.24
C ALA A 205 4.25 1.09 13.05
N GLU A 206 4.20 0.24 14.07
CA GLU A 206 5.35 -0.14 14.90
C GLU A 206 6.41 -0.87 14.05
N THR A 207 5.96 -1.75 13.15
CA THR A 207 6.84 -2.43 12.19
C THR A 207 7.56 -1.44 11.26
N LEU A 208 6.84 -0.46 10.70
CA LEU A 208 7.44 0.60 9.88
C LEU A 208 8.48 1.41 10.67
N GLY A 209 8.19 1.73 11.94
CA GLY A 209 9.14 2.39 12.83
C GLY A 209 10.43 1.58 13.02
N MET A 210 10.32 0.26 13.25
CA MET A 210 11.48 -0.63 13.32
C MET A 210 12.28 -0.74 12.00
N LEU A 211 11.60 -0.56 10.86
CA LEU A 211 12.18 -0.60 9.53
C LEU A 211 12.73 0.77 9.05
N GLY A 212 12.68 1.79 9.90
CA GLY A 212 13.28 3.11 9.64
C GLY A 212 12.39 4.13 8.95
N SER A 213 11.06 3.94 8.93
CA SER A 213 10.13 4.99 8.49
C SER A 213 10.14 6.18 9.44
N GLU A 214 10.01 7.39 8.88
CA GLU A 214 10.04 8.65 9.63
C GLU A 214 8.64 9.13 10.00
N LYS A 215 7.68 9.01 9.07
CA LYS A 215 6.28 9.43 9.27
C LYS A 215 5.33 8.55 8.48
N ALA A 216 4.40 7.87 9.13
CA ALA A 216 3.42 7.03 8.43
C ALA A 216 2.08 7.00 9.14
N TRP A 217 0.99 7.04 8.38
CA TRP A 217 -0.36 6.86 8.92
C TRP A 217 -0.93 5.56 8.40
N LEU A 218 -1.32 4.69 9.33
CA LEU A 218 -1.92 3.39 9.04
C LEU A 218 -3.41 3.54 9.37
N VAL A 219 -4.28 3.36 8.38
CA VAL A 219 -5.69 3.77 8.46
C VAL A 219 -6.64 2.59 8.23
N HIS A 220 -7.79 2.66 8.88
CA HIS A 220 -8.92 1.75 8.66
C HIS A 220 -10.23 2.51 8.81
N GLY A 221 -11.09 2.48 7.80
CA GLY A 221 -12.41 3.09 7.82
C GLY A 221 -13.38 2.35 8.73
N SER A 222 -14.29 3.05 9.42
CA SER A 222 -15.37 2.41 10.19
C SER A 222 -16.34 1.62 9.32
N ASP A 223 -16.40 1.93 8.03
CA ASP A 223 -17.10 1.17 6.98
C ASP A 223 -16.40 -0.16 6.63
N GLY A 224 -15.22 -0.41 7.21
CA GLY A 224 -14.40 -1.61 7.01
C GLY A 224 -13.46 -1.53 5.80
N THR A 225 -13.32 -0.37 5.16
CA THR A 225 -12.37 -0.16 4.06
C THR A 225 -10.93 -0.05 4.55
N ASP A 226 -10.00 -0.40 3.67
CA ASP A 226 -8.58 -0.09 3.85
C ASP A 226 -8.23 1.30 3.28
N GLU A 227 -9.03 2.31 3.58
CA GLU A 227 -8.81 3.72 3.21
C GLU A 227 -9.31 4.62 4.37
N LEU A 228 -9.08 5.93 4.30
CA LEU A 228 -9.88 6.87 5.09
C LEU A 228 -11.32 6.86 4.54
N SER A 229 -12.30 6.65 5.43
CA SER A 229 -13.71 6.50 5.07
C SER A 229 -14.32 7.86 4.81
N ILE A 230 -14.99 8.00 3.67
CA ILE A 230 -15.84 9.15 3.39
C ILE A 230 -17.23 9.04 4.06
N ALA A 231 -17.57 7.86 4.56
CA ALA A 231 -18.87 7.55 5.14
C ALA A 231 -18.93 7.70 6.66
N GLY A 232 -17.80 7.99 7.31
CA GLY A 232 -17.74 8.16 8.76
C GLY A 232 -16.32 8.22 9.27
N VAL A 233 -16.14 7.86 10.54
CA VAL A 233 -14.83 7.94 11.21
C VAL A 233 -13.86 6.89 10.67
N SER A 234 -12.59 7.24 10.60
CA SER A 234 -11.48 6.32 10.41
C SER A 234 -10.59 6.26 11.64
N TYR A 235 -10.09 5.07 11.91
CA TYR A 235 -9.08 4.83 12.92
C TYR A 235 -7.70 4.96 12.29
N VAL A 236 -6.79 5.66 12.98
CA VAL A 236 -5.44 5.93 12.49
C VAL A 236 -4.42 5.58 13.57
N ALA A 237 -3.45 4.74 13.23
CA ALA A 237 -2.20 4.60 13.97
C ALA A 237 -1.14 5.44 13.25
N ALA A 238 -0.74 6.55 13.86
CA ALA A 238 0.21 7.50 13.31
C ALA A 238 1.61 7.31 13.91
N LEU A 239 2.56 6.88 13.09
CA LEU A 239 3.99 6.90 13.39
C LEU A 239 4.53 8.32 13.15
N GLU A 240 4.92 9.00 14.22
CA GLU A 240 5.47 10.36 14.20
C GLU A 240 6.55 10.50 15.28
N GLY A 241 7.72 11.04 14.92
CA GLY A 241 8.82 11.22 15.88
C GLY A 241 9.29 9.92 16.55
N GLY A 242 9.20 8.79 15.83
CA GLY A 242 9.59 7.47 16.32
C GLY A 242 8.60 6.83 17.31
N LYS A 243 7.39 7.39 17.48
CA LYS A 243 6.34 6.85 18.35
C LYS A 243 5.04 6.67 17.57
N VAL A 244 4.20 5.74 18.02
CA VAL A 244 2.89 5.47 17.40
C VAL A 244 1.76 5.96 18.29
N PHE A 245 0.95 6.87 17.76
CA PHE A 245 -0.21 7.46 18.42
C PHE A 245 -1.49 7.01 17.73
N ASP A 246 -2.53 6.69 18.49
CA ASP A 246 -3.85 6.42 17.94
C ASP A 246 -4.65 7.72 17.87
N ARG A 247 -5.39 7.91 16.79
CA ARG A 247 -6.39 8.97 16.65
C ARG A 247 -7.53 8.53 15.74
N GLU A 248 -8.58 9.33 15.75
CA GLU A 248 -9.71 9.21 14.86
C GLU A 248 -9.73 10.43 13.92
N ILE A 249 -10.19 10.22 12.68
CA ILE A 249 -10.37 11.26 11.67
C ILE A 249 -11.75 11.07 11.05
N SER A 250 -12.54 12.13 10.91
CA SER A 250 -13.77 12.13 10.11
C SER A 250 -13.62 13.01 8.87
N PRO A 251 -14.50 12.88 7.85
CA PRO A 251 -14.52 13.78 6.70
C PRO A 251 -14.62 15.26 7.09
N GLU A 252 -15.36 15.58 8.14
CA GLU A 252 -15.58 16.94 8.63
C GLU A 252 -14.30 17.58 9.17
N ASP A 253 -13.36 16.81 9.74
CA ASP A 253 -12.04 17.29 10.15
C ASP A 253 -11.23 17.85 8.96
N ALA A 254 -11.55 17.41 7.75
CA ALA A 254 -10.98 17.88 6.50
C ALA A 254 -11.87 18.93 5.79
N GLY A 255 -13.00 19.32 6.39
CA GLY A 255 -13.98 20.23 5.78
C GLY A 255 -14.80 19.59 4.64
N LEU A 256 -14.87 18.26 4.60
CA LEU A 256 -15.63 17.52 3.60
C LEU A 256 -16.96 17.00 4.17
N PRO A 257 -18.00 16.86 3.35
CA PRO A 257 -19.24 16.23 3.78
C PRO A 257 -19.07 14.71 3.90
N VAL A 258 -19.87 14.10 4.76
CA VAL A 258 -20.04 12.65 4.80
C VAL A 258 -20.88 12.21 3.61
N HIS A 259 -20.47 11.12 2.94
CA HIS A 259 -21.20 10.51 1.84
C HIS A 259 -21.62 9.07 2.17
N PRO A 260 -22.75 8.57 1.66
CA PRO A 260 -23.09 7.16 1.74
C PRO A 260 -21.98 6.27 1.15
N PHE A 261 -21.72 5.12 1.77
CA PHE A 261 -20.69 4.19 1.30
C PHE A 261 -20.98 3.64 -0.11
N GLU A 262 -22.25 3.46 -0.44
CA GLU A 262 -22.70 3.01 -1.76
C GLU A 262 -22.26 3.93 -2.92
N ASP A 263 -22.04 5.22 -2.66
CA ASP A 263 -21.66 6.20 -3.68
C ASP A 263 -20.18 6.11 -4.11
N ILE A 264 -19.38 5.30 -3.41
CA ILE A 264 -17.98 5.01 -3.75
C ILE A 264 -17.73 3.56 -4.17
N LEU A 265 -18.79 2.78 -4.37
CA LEU A 265 -18.69 1.42 -4.89
C LEU A 265 -18.14 1.42 -6.31
N GLY A 266 -17.21 0.49 -6.56
CA GLY A 266 -16.61 0.26 -7.86
C GLY A 266 -17.31 -0.82 -8.67
N GLY A 267 -16.93 -0.89 -9.94
CA GLY A 267 -17.39 -1.88 -10.90
C GLY A 267 -16.23 -2.67 -11.53
N SER A 268 -16.45 -3.06 -12.78
CA SER A 268 -15.43 -3.59 -13.68
C SER A 268 -14.27 -2.60 -13.87
N PRO A 269 -13.09 -3.06 -14.34
CA PRO A 269 -11.99 -2.17 -14.67
C PRO A 269 -12.39 -1.02 -15.60
N GLN A 270 -13.24 -1.27 -16.59
CA GLN A 270 -13.71 -0.26 -17.55
C GLN A 270 -14.57 0.81 -16.85
N GLU A 271 -15.52 0.41 -16.01
CA GLU A 271 -16.36 1.33 -15.22
C GLU A 271 -15.52 2.18 -14.28
N ASN A 272 -14.58 1.58 -13.55
CA ASN A 272 -13.65 2.31 -12.69
C ASN A 272 -12.78 3.28 -13.50
N GLY A 273 -12.33 2.89 -14.70
CA GLY A 273 -11.58 3.76 -15.59
C GLY A 273 -12.37 4.99 -16.08
N VAL A 274 -13.68 4.85 -16.29
CA VAL A 274 -14.57 5.99 -16.60
C VAL A 274 -14.68 6.92 -15.40
N ALA A 275 -14.97 6.40 -14.21
CA ALA A 275 -15.07 7.20 -12.99
C ALA A 275 -13.75 7.92 -12.64
N PHE A 276 -12.61 7.27 -12.88
CA PHE A 276 -11.29 7.87 -12.68
C PHE A 276 -11.07 9.02 -13.67
N ARG A 277 -11.38 8.85 -14.96
CA ARG A 277 -11.27 9.95 -15.93
C ARG A 277 -12.18 11.13 -15.55
N ALA A 278 -13.43 10.86 -15.19
CA ALA A 278 -14.37 11.86 -14.68
C ALA A 278 -13.80 12.68 -13.52
N LEU A 279 -13.23 12.00 -12.51
CA LEU A 279 -12.55 12.64 -11.39
C LEU A 279 -11.45 13.61 -11.86
N LEU A 280 -10.63 13.19 -12.83
CA LEU A 280 -9.51 13.99 -13.35
C LEU A 280 -9.96 15.19 -14.19
N GLU A 281 -11.15 15.14 -14.78
CA GLU A 281 -11.80 16.30 -15.42
C GLU A 281 -12.52 17.21 -14.41
N GLY A 282 -12.42 16.90 -13.10
CA GLY A 282 -12.96 17.72 -12.03
C GLY A 282 -14.41 17.40 -11.65
N GLU A 283 -14.97 16.26 -12.06
CA GLU A 283 -16.33 15.88 -11.69
C GLU A 283 -16.52 15.84 -10.16
N LYS A 284 -17.54 16.54 -9.68
CA LYS A 284 -17.90 16.56 -8.25
C LYS A 284 -18.70 15.30 -7.91
N SER A 285 -18.21 14.50 -6.97
CA SER A 285 -18.80 13.22 -6.57
C SER A 285 -18.31 12.79 -5.18
N ALA A 286 -18.99 11.82 -4.56
CA ALA A 286 -18.49 11.17 -3.34
C ALA A 286 -17.10 10.55 -3.55
N TYR A 287 -16.84 10.00 -4.75
CA TYR A 287 -15.52 9.48 -5.12
C TYR A 287 -14.45 10.57 -5.09
N ARG A 288 -14.75 11.76 -5.61
CA ARG A 288 -13.84 12.91 -5.53
C ARG A 288 -13.54 13.26 -4.08
N ASP A 289 -14.55 13.39 -3.24
CA ASP A 289 -14.33 13.77 -1.85
C ASP A 289 -13.58 12.69 -1.06
N ALA A 290 -13.81 11.40 -1.35
CA ALA A 290 -13.02 10.30 -0.78
C ALA A 290 -11.54 10.38 -1.18
N VAL A 291 -11.23 10.74 -2.43
CA VAL A 291 -9.86 10.96 -2.90
C VAL A 291 -9.25 12.20 -2.26
N LEU A 292 -10.01 13.30 -2.12
CA LEU A 292 -9.54 14.52 -1.45
C LEU A 292 -9.19 14.24 0.02
N LEU A 293 -10.00 13.48 0.74
CA LEU A 293 -9.74 13.10 2.14
C LEU A 293 -8.43 12.32 2.29
N ASN A 294 -8.24 11.28 1.46
CA ASN A 294 -7.02 10.47 1.49
C ASN A 294 -5.79 11.27 1.01
N ALA A 295 -5.95 12.15 0.01
CA ALA A 295 -4.88 13.02 -0.45
C ALA A 295 -4.47 14.04 0.61
N ALA A 296 -5.43 14.63 1.33
CA ALA A 296 -5.16 15.55 2.42
C ALA A 296 -4.32 14.89 3.52
N ALA A 297 -4.68 13.69 3.96
CA ALA A 297 -3.91 12.93 4.92
C ALA A 297 -2.50 12.60 4.42
N ALA A 298 -2.38 12.16 3.15
CA ALA A 298 -1.08 11.90 2.54
C ALA A 298 -0.20 13.17 2.46
N LEU A 299 -0.78 14.33 2.16
CA LEU A 299 -0.07 15.62 2.12
C LEU A 299 0.39 16.07 3.52
N VAL A 300 -0.39 15.78 4.58
CA VAL A 300 0.04 15.98 5.97
C VAL A 300 1.18 15.03 6.33
N VAL A 301 1.11 13.76 5.94
CA VAL A 301 2.22 12.79 6.13
C VAL A 301 3.48 13.22 5.35
N ALA A 302 3.31 13.86 4.20
CA ALA A 302 4.39 14.41 3.39
C ALA A 302 5.02 15.70 3.97
N ASP A 303 4.48 16.24 5.07
CA ASP A 303 4.81 17.57 5.60
C ASP A 303 4.60 18.69 4.57
N LYS A 304 3.72 18.46 3.59
CA LYS A 304 3.38 19.40 2.51
C LYS A 304 2.20 20.30 2.88
N ALA A 305 1.27 19.79 3.69
CA ALA A 305 0.17 20.53 4.29
C ALA A 305 0.26 20.48 5.82
N SER A 306 -0.14 21.56 6.49
CA SER A 306 -0.16 21.69 7.96
C SER A 306 -1.44 21.16 8.60
N SER A 307 -2.51 20.99 7.81
CA SER A 307 -3.81 20.50 8.26
C SER A 307 -4.54 19.72 7.16
N LEU A 308 -5.56 18.94 7.54
CA LEU A 308 -6.40 18.23 6.57
C LEU A 308 -7.15 19.20 5.64
N VAL A 309 -7.67 20.31 6.18
CA VAL A 309 -8.35 21.35 5.39
C VAL A 309 -7.41 21.95 4.33
N GLU A 310 -6.19 22.32 4.70
CA GLU A 310 -5.19 22.78 3.73
C GLU A 310 -4.86 21.68 2.71
N GLY A 311 -4.72 20.43 3.16
CA GLY A 311 -4.48 19.29 2.29
C GLY A 311 -5.59 19.07 1.26
N VAL A 312 -6.86 19.28 1.64
CA VAL A 312 -8.01 19.20 0.72
C VAL A 312 -7.93 20.28 -0.35
N GLU A 313 -7.58 21.52 0.02
CA GLU A 313 -7.48 22.61 -0.97
C GLU A 313 -6.31 22.39 -1.95
N MET A 314 -5.18 21.88 -1.48
CA MET A 314 -4.07 21.48 -2.35
C MET A 314 -4.45 20.33 -3.29
N ALA A 315 -5.15 19.33 -2.78
CA ALA A 315 -5.63 18.20 -3.56
C ALA A 315 -6.69 18.63 -4.60
N ARG A 316 -7.57 19.58 -4.24
CA ARG A 316 -8.57 20.19 -5.12
C ARG A 316 -7.89 20.91 -6.28
N GLU A 317 -6.91 21.78 -5.99
CA GLU A 317 -6.12 22.47 -7.01
C GLU A 317 -5.38 21.48 -7.91
N SER A 318 -4.81 20.41 -7.36
CA SER A 318 -4.14 19.38 -8.17
C SER A 318 -5.07 18.70 -9.18
N ILE A 319 -6.36 18.53 -8.86
CA ILE A 319 -7.35 17.99 -9.78
C ILE A 319 -7.77 19.05 -10.78
N ASP A 320 -8.23 20.21 -10.28
CA ASP A 320 -8.90 21.22 -11.09
C ASP A 320 -7.97 21.95 -12.07
N SER A 321 -6.68 22.07 -11.73
CA SER A 321 -5.65 22.60 -12.63
C SER A 321 -5.22 21.62 -13.74
N GLY A 322 -5.63 20.34 -13.65
CA GLY A 322 -5.18 19.27 -14.52
C GLY A 322 -3.77 18.73 -14.18
N ALA A 323 -3.14 19.18 -13.10
CA ALA A 323 -1.81 18.72 -12.72
C ALA A 323 -1.75 17.20 -12.47
N ALA A 324 -2.75 16.63 -11.78
CA ALA A 324 -2.86 15.18 -11.56
C ALA A 324 -2.99 14.40 -12.87
N LYS A 325 -3.84 14.91 -13.80
CA LYS A 325 -4.03 14.33 -15.13
C LYS A 325 -2.72 14.34 -15.94
N ALA A 326 -1.98 15.45 -15.91
CA ALA A 326 -0.70 15.55 -16.61
C ALA A 326 0.34 14.52 -16.11
N LYS A 327 0.34 14.18 -14.82
CA LYS A 327 1.21 13.10 -14.28
C LYS A 327 0.87 11.74 -14.88
N ILE A 328 -0.41 11.43 -15.02
CA ILE A 328 -0.88 10.17 -15.62
C ILE A 328 -0.46 10.09 -17.09
N GLU A 329 -0.72 11.14 -17.86
CA GLU A 329 -0.38 11.18 -19.29
C GLU A 329 1.13 11.06 -19.52
N ALA A 330 1.94 11.75 -18.72
CA ALA A 330 3.40 11.64 -18.77
C ALA A 330 3.88 10.22 -18.43
N LEU A 331 3.31 9.60 -17.39
CA LEU A 331 3.68 8.25 -16.97
C LEU A 331 3.27 7.20 -18.01
N ALA A 332 2.08 7.34 -18.61
CA ALA A 332 1.61 6.49 -19.69
C ALA A 332 2.53 6.56 -20.91
N LYS A 333 2.91 7.78 -21.31
CA LYS A 333 3.84 8.00 -22.42
C LYS A 333 5.21 7.37 -22.15
N LEU A 334 5.78 7.60 -20.96
CA LEU A 334 7.11 7.09 -20.61
C LEU A 334 7.14 5.56 -20.54
N THR A 335 6.17 4.95 -19.86
CA THR A 335 6.13 3.49 -19.67
C THR A 335 5.79 2.72 -20.94
N THR A 336 5.02 3.31 -21.86
CA THR A 336 4.73 2.72 -23.17
C THR A 336 5.91 2.83 -24.13
N ALA A 337 6.65 3.94 -24.11
CA ALA A 337 7.84 4.10 -24.95
C ALA A 337 9.02 3.21 -24.52
N ALA A 338 9.00 2.70 -23.28
CA ALA A 338 10.01 1.80 -22.73
C ALA A 338 9.64 0.31 -22.88
N ALA A 339 8.45 0.00 -23.39
CA ALA A 339 7.94 -1.36 -23.62
C ALA A 339 8.35 -1.88 -25.00
#